data_AF-A0A7K3ZS44-F1
#
_entry.id   AF-A0A7K3ZS44-F1
#
_cell.length_a   1.000
_cell.length_b   1.000
_cell.length_c   1.000
_cell.angle_alpha   90.00
_cell.angle_beta   90.00
_cell.angle_gamma   90.00
#
_symmetry.space_group_name_H-M   'P 1'
#
loop_
_entity.id
_entity.type
_entity.pdbx_description
1 polymer ?
#
loop_
_entity_poly.entity_id
_entity_poly.type
_entity_poly.pdbx_seq_one_letter_code
_entity_poly.pdbx_strand_id
1 'polypeptide(L)' 'MGSKSPRGEFAARQLAKKRKNFRWHDRYFNRRMLMLDEKVDPMQGAPQARGIVLEKVGVESKQPNSAIRKCVRT' A
#
# COMPACT_ATOMS: atom_id res chain seq x y z
N MET A 1 -30.92 7.02 11.41
CA MET A 1 -30.24 6.11 10.45
C MET A 1 -31.28 5.22 9.79
N GLY A 2 -31.28 5.14 8.46
CA GLY A 2 -32.21 4.29 7.71
C GLY A 2 -31.89 2.80 7.85
N SER A 3 -32.87 1.96 7.56
CA SER A 3 -32.69 0.51 7.55
C SER A 3 -31.72 0.07 6.44
N LYS A 4 -30.97 -1.03 6.66
CA LYS A 4 -30.06 -1.60 5.65
C LYS A 4 -30.83 -1.89 4.36
N SER A 5 -30.43 -1.30 3.24
CA SER A 5 -31.05 -1.49 1.92
C SER A 5 -30.07 -2.14 0.93
N PRO A 6 -30.54 -3.04 0.02
CA PRO A 6 -31.89 -3.59 -0.12
C PRO A 6 -32.17 -4.83 0.77
N ARG A 7 -33.44 -5.10 1.10
CA ARG A 7 -33.90 -6.27 1.89
C ARG A 7 -34.85 -7.21 1.13
N GLY A 8 -35.14 -6.94 -0.14
CA GLY A 8 -36.04 -7.76 -0.94
C GLY A 8 -35.49 -9.16 -1.20
N GLU A 9 -36.38 -10.15 -1.29
CA GLU A 9 -36.05 -11.57 -1.48
C GLU A 9 -35.21 -11.81 -2.76
N PHE A 10 -35.49 -11.08 -3.84
CA PHE A 10 -34.78 -11.17 -5.12
C PHE A 10 -33.69 -10.10 -5.33
N ALA A 11 -33.21 -9.44 -4.26
CA ALA A 11 -32.27 -8.31 -4.35
C ALA A 11 -30.77 -8.69 -4.32
N ALA A 12 -30.43 -9.97 -4.46
CA ALA A 12 -29.06 -10.48 -4.34
C ALA A 12 -28.04 -9.79 -5.26
N ARG A 13 -28.42 -9.52 -6.52
CA ARG A 13 -27.55 -8.83 -7.51
C ARG A 13 -27.12 -7.45 -7.03
N GLN A 14 -28.05 -6.68 -6.46
CA GLN A 14 -27.78 -5.34 -5.99
C GLN A 14 -26.91 -5.36 -4.72
N LEU A 15 -27.12 -6.32 -3.82
CA LEU A 15 -26.26 -6.53 -2.66
C LEU A 15 -24.82 -6.87 -3.06
N ALA A 16 -24.64 -7.75 -4.06
CA ALA A 16 -23.32 -8.10 -4.58
C ALA A 16 -22.61 -6.88 -5.20
N LYS A 17 -23.32 -6.09 -6.03
CA LYS A 17 -22.76 -4.86 -6.63
C LYS A 17 -22.37 -3.85 -5.55
N LYS A 18 -23.22 -3.65 -4.53
CA LYS A 18 -22.96 -2.76 -3.41
C LYS A 18 -21.72 -3.19 -2.61
N ARG A 19 -21.58 -4.50 -2.31
CA ARG A 19 -20.41 -5.03 -1.63
C ARG A 19 -19.14 -4.89 -2.48
N LYS A 20 -19.22 -5.12 -3.80
CA LYS A 20 -18.08 -4.93 -4.71
C LYS A 20 -17.62 -3.47 -4.69
N ASN A 21 -18.53 -2.51 -4.76
CA ASN A 21 -18.20 -1.08 -4.69
C ASN A 21 -17.56 -0.72 -3.35
N PHE A 22 -18.12 -1.18 -2.22
CA PHE A 22 -17.52 -0.94 -0.91
C PHE A 22 -16.17 -1.62 -0.70
N ARG A 23 -15.93 -2.76 -1.37
CA ARG A 23 -14.63 -3.43 -1.33
C ARG A 23 -13.51 -2.58 -1.93
N TRP A 24 -13.82 -1.75 -2.93
CA TRP A 24 -12.87 -0.79 -3.50
C TRP A 24 -12.57 0.42 -2.61
N HIS A 25 -13.24 0.60 -1.47
CA HIS A 25 -12.81 1.59 -0.49
C HIS A 25 -11.74 1.05 0.48
N ASP A 26 -11.51 -0.26 0.49
CA ASP A 26 -10.44 -0.87 1.27
C ASP A 26 -9.08 -0.64 0.60
N ARG A 27 -8.19 0.08 1.30
CA ARG A 27 -6.84 0.40 0.84
C ARG A 27 -6.03 -0.85 0.49
N TYR A 28 -6.14 -1.92 1.28
CA TYR A 28 -5.39 -3.15 1.05
C TYR A 28 -5.90 -3.89 -0.19
N PHE A 29 -7.21 -3.89 -0.41
CA PHE A 29 -7.81 -4.48 -1.60
C PHE A 29 -7.36 -3.75 -2.86
N ASN A 30 -7.38 -2.41 -2.83
CA ASN A 30 -6.98 -1.59 -3.98
C ASN A 30 -5.50 -1.76 -4.33
N ARG A 31 -4.60 -1.70 -3.34
CA ARG A 31 -3.16 -1.87 -3.55
C ARG A 31 -2.83 -3.22 -4.19
N ARG A 32 -3.49 -4.29 -3.71
CA ARG A 32 -3.31 -5.64 -4.23
C ARG A 32 -3.88 -5.82 -5.64
N MET A 33 -5.13 -5.40 -5.86
CA MET A 33 -5.80 -5.58 -7.16
C MET A 33 -5.13 -4.79 -8.29
N LEU A 34 -4.53 -3.64 -7.96
CA LEU A 34 -3.81 -2.81 -8.93
C LEU A 34 -2.31 -3.09 -8.97
N MET A 35 -1.81 -4.05 -8.18
CA MET A 35 -0.37 -4.40 -8.08
C MET A 35 0.51 -3.16 -7.87
N LEU A 36 0.04 -2.21 -7.05
CA LEU A 36 0.72 -0.91 -6.89
C LEU A 36 2.10 -1.07 -6.26
N ASP A 37 2.25 -2.05 -5.38
CA ASP A 37 3.49 -2.29 -4.64
C ASP A 37 4.60 -2.78 -5.57
N GLU A 38 4.30 -3.76 -6.43
CA GLU A 38 5.26 -4.27 -7.43
C GLU A 38 5.68 -3.20 -8.44
N LYS A 39 4.78 -2.28 -8.80
CA LYS A 39 5.07 -1.20 -9.75
C LYS A 39 6.07 -0.17 -9.20
N VAL A 40 6.03 0.11 -7.90
CA VAL A 40 6.81 1.20 -7.28
C VAL A 40 8.01 0.69 -6.49
N ASP A 41 8.05 -0.60 -6.16
CA ASP A 41 9.12 -1.19 -5.39
C ASP A 41 10.44 -1.21 -6.18
N PRO A 42 11.52 -0.58 -5.67
CA PRO A 42 12.83 -0.64 -6.32
C PRO A 42 13.39 -2.07 -6.42
N MET A 43 12.94 -3.00 -5.57
CA MET A 43 13.34 -4.41 -5.62
C MET A 43 12.41 -5.27 -6.48
N GLN A 44 11.36 -4.69 -7.07
CA GLN A 44 10.38 -5.37 -7.92
C GLN A 44 9.77 -6.63 -7.28
N GLY A 45 9.57 -6.63 -5.96
CA GLY A 45 9.02 -7.76 -5.21
C GLY A 45 10.02 -8.87 -4.87
N ALA A 46 11.32 -8.69 -5.17
CA ALA A 46 12.35 -9.65 -4.80
C ALA A 46 12.75 -9.52 -3.32
N PRO A 47 13.13 -10.63 -2.64
CA PRO A 47 13.54 -10.59 -1.24
C PRO A 47 14.91 -9.93 -1.00
N GLN A 48 15.79 -9.90 -2.01
CA GLN A 48 17.15 -9.33 -1.94
C GLN A 48 17.58 -8.76 -3.29
N ALA A 49 18.49 -7.78 -3.28
CA ALA A 49 19.06 -7.14 -4.46
C ALA A 49 20.56 -6.90 -4.28
N ARG A 50 21.28 -6.71 -5.39
CA ARG A 50 22.70 -6.32 -5.41
C ARG A 50 22.83 -4.94 -6.06
N GLY A 51 23.80 -4.15 -5.60
CA GLY A 51 24.06 -2.81 -6.12
C GLY A 51 25.52 -2.40 -5.94
N ILE A 52 25.94 -1.37 -6.65
CA ILE A 52 27.30 -0.80 -6.58
C ILE A 52 27.22 0.51 -5.80
N VAL A 53 28.21 0.77 -4.95
CA VAL A 53 28.26 1.97 -4.12
C VAL A 53 28.66 3.19 -4.97
N LEU A 54 27.85 4.26 -4.93
CA LEU A 54 28.14 5.53 -5.60
C LEU A 54 28.75 6.56 -4.64
N GLU A 55 28.08 6.84 -3.52
CA GLU A 55 28.52 7.88 -2.58
C GLU A 55 28.16 7.58 -1.12
N LYS A 56 28.94 8.14 -0.18
CA LYS A 56 28.69 8.06 1.27
C LYS A 56 27.91 9.29 1.72
N VAL A 57 26.81 9.08 2.44
CA VAL A 57 25.89 10.15 2.88
C VAL A 57 25.64 10.05 4.39
N GLY A 58 25.52 11.19 5.07
CA GLY A 58 25.06 11.27 6.46
C GLY A 58 23.63 11.80 6.52
N VAL A 59 22.71 11.03 7.10
CA VAL A 59 21.30 11.45 7.30
C VAL A 59 21.07 11.73 8.77
N GLU A 60 20.59 12.92 9.11
CA GLU A 60 20.25 13.26 10.50
C GLU A 60 19.08 12.41 11.02
N SER A 61 19.14 12.06 12.31
CA SER A 61 18.04 11.37 12.97
C SER A 61 16.81 12.24 13.10
N LYS A 62 15.62 11.62 13.03
CA LYS A 62 14.37 12.31 13.35
C LYS A 62 14.41 12.79 14.81
N GLN A 63 13.93 14.02 15.02
CA GLN A 63 13.75 14.59 16.36
C GLN A 63 12.93 13.64 17.24
N PRO A 64 13.24 13.52 18.56
CA PRO A 64 14.06 14.44 19.38
C PRO A 64 15.56 14.10 19.47
N ASN A 65 16.06 13.12 18.71
CA ASN A 65 17.46 12.71 18.80
C ASN A 65 18.38 13.59 17.95
N SER A 66 19.61 13.81 18.43
CA SER A 66 20.69 14.51 17.71
C SER A 66 21.82 13.53 17.36
N ALA A 67 21.65 12.77 16.27
CA ALA A 67 22.67 11.85 15.76
C ALA A 67 22.68 11.79 14.23
N ILE A 68 23.84 11.49 13.63
CA ILE A 68 23.99 11.28 12.19
C ILE A 68 24.04 9.78 11.88
N ARG A 69 23.15 9.29 11.01
CA ARG A 69 23.14 7.92 10.48
C ARG A 69 24.00 7.86 9.21
N LYS A 70 25.06 7.05 9.26
CA LYS A 70 25.94 6.81 8.10
C LYS A 70 25.23 5.87 7.12
N CYS A 71 25.02 6.34 5.89
CA CYS A 71 24.32 5.64 4.82
C CYS A 71 25.15 5.70 3.52
N VAL A 72 24.73 4.92 2.53
CA VAL A 72 25.36 4.86 1.21
C VAL A 72 24.27 4.87 0.14
N ARG A 73 24.49 5.59 -0.96
CA ARG A 73 23.65 5.48 -2.16
C ARG A 73 24.21 4.41 -3.09
N THR A 74 23.35 3.46 -3.42
CA THR A 74 23.55 2.45 -4.48
C THR A 74 22.99 2.94 -5.80
#